data_AF-A0A2V9MCB9-F1
#
_entry.id   AF-A0A2V9MCB9-F1
#
_cell.length_a   1.000
_cell.length_b   1.000
_cell.length_c   1.000
_cell.angle_alpha   90.00
_cell.angle_beta   90.00
_cell.angle_gamma   90.00
#
_symmetry.space_group_name_H-M   'P 1'
#
loop_
_entity.id
_entity.type
_entity.pdbx_description
1 polymer ?
#
loop_
_entity_poly.entity_id
_entity_poly.type
_entity_poly.pdbx_seq_one_letter_code
_entity_poly.pdbx_strand_id
1 'polypeptide(L)'
;MQNFFVPHLTDAAASLAVTWSLAIEEQFYLVWPWVVRYCSASQLRRIAVSVICLSPVLRLFWSFRNVDIYTNSFCRLDGLMAGALLALLVRSADFVPSRFVRRAGIAFLIAAPLAFVTEAFHARWIVFSSTAVASVSLVYLALYSEEKWLQRAARNRFIVYTGTISYGLYLLHKIPFDIADVLHADRYAIVAAPILLAASYGGAALSWSLLEQPFLRLKRRFESKPLVAMYRG
;
A
#
# COMPACT_ATOMS: atom_id res chain seq x y z
N MET A 1 -18.14 -4.30 -2.34
CA MET A 1 -18.64 -5.69 -2.48
C MET A 1 -17.87 -6.50 -3.54
N GLN A 2 -17.04 -5.89 -4.39
CA GLN A 2 -16.25 -6.60 -5.42
C GLN A 2 -15.39 -7.74 -4.85
N ASN A 3 -14.68 -7.49 -3.74
CA ASN A 3 -13.74 -8.47 -3.15
C ASN A 3 -14.39 -9.62 -2.37
N PHE A 4 -15.73 -9.62 -2.22
CA PHE A 4 -16.47 -10.68 -1.53
C PHE A 4 -17.33 -11.53 -2.47
N PHE A 5 -17.77 -11.00 -3.62
CA PHE A 5 -18.90 -11.55 -4.37
C PHE A 5 -18.78 -11.54 -5.90
N VAL A 6 -17.61 -11.35 -6.53
CA VAL A 6 -17.56 -11.26 -8.00
C VAL A 6 -16.89 -12.46 -8.65
N PRO A 7 -17.65 -13.37 -9.30
CA PRO A 7 -17.10 -14.50 -10.04
C PRO A 7 -16.71 -14.13 -11.49
N HIS A 8 -17.36 -13.15 -12.12
CA HIS A 8 -17.12 -12.77 -13.52
C HIS A 8 -17.39 -11.27 -13.75
N LEU A 9 -16.39 -10.53 -14.24
CA LEU A 9 -16.53 -9.14 -14.65
C LEU A 9 -16.90 -9.11 -16.15
N THR A 10 -17.93 -8.35 -16.52
CA THR A 10 -18.17 -7.90 -17.90
C THR A 10 -17.06 -6.93 -18.35
N ASP A 11 -16.88 -6.66 -19.64
CA ASP A 11 -15.77 -5.84 -20.17
C ASP A 11 -15.64 -4.45 -19.52
N ALA A 12 -16.77 -3.79 -19.21
CA ALA A 12 -16.77 -2.52 -18.48
C ALA A 12 -16.29 -2.66 -17.01
N ALA A 13 -16.51 -3.83 -16.42
CA ALA A 13 -16.09 -4.15 -15.07
C ALA A 13 -14.61 -4.57 -15.02
N ALA A 14 -14.01 -4.95 -16.15
CA ALA A 14 -12.57 -5.24 -16.28
C ALA A 14 -11.69 -3.98 -16.09
N SER A 15 -12.12 -2.81 -16.55
CA SER A 15 -11.41 -1.54 -16.30
C SER A 15 -11.47 -1.13 -14.82
N LEU A 16 -12.58 -1.42 -14.14
CA LEU A 16 -12.73 -1.23 -12.69
C LEU A 16 -12.07 -2.34 -11.87
N ALA A 17 -11.55 -3.41 -12.49
CA ALA A 17 -10.89 -4.49 -11.76
C ALA A 17 -9.74 -3.94 -10.91
N VAL A 18 -9.02 -2.91 -11.38
CA VAL A 18 -7.92 -2.27 -10.66
C VAL A 18 -8.34 -1.68 -9.30
N THR A 19 -9.62 -1.39 -9.07
CA THR A 19 -10.10 -0.84 -7.80
C THR A 19 -10.29 -1.91 -6.71
N TRP A 20 -9.92 -3.17 -6.97
CA TRP A 20 -9.99 -4.24 -5.96
C TRP A 20 -9.24 -3.86 -4.68
N SER A 21 -8.02 -3.32 -4.81
CA SER A 21 -7.18 -2.94 -3.65
C SER A 21 -7.75 -1.73 -2.92
N LEU A 22 -8.27 -0.75 -3.66
CA LEU A 22 -8.95 0.43 -3.12
C LEU A 22 -10.15 0.04 -2.25
N ALA A 23 -10.94 -0.93 -2.71
CA ALA A 23 -12.06 -1.44 -1.92
C ALA A 23 -11.62 -2.10 -0.60
N ILE A 24 -10.43 -2.72 -0.54
CA ILE A 24 -9.86 -3.24 0.73
C ILE A 24 -9.47 -2.08 1.66
N GLU A 25 -8.83 -1.06 1.11
CA GLU A 25 -8.44 0.12 1.87
C GLU A 25 -9.66 0.84 2.45
N GLU A 26 -10.71 1.07 1.64
CA GLU A 26 -11.96 1.69 2.10
C GLU A 26 -12.63 0.88 3.22
N GLN A 27 -12.67 -0.46 3.10
CA GLN A 27 -13.18 -1.34 4.16
C GLN A 27 -12.36 -1.21 5.45
N PHE A 28 -11.03 -1.18 5.32
CA PHE A 28 -10.15 -0.98 6.47
C PHE A 28 -10.39 0.39 7.11
N TYR A 29 -10.46 1.47 6.34
CA TYR A 29 -10.68 2.82 6.85
C TYR A 29 -12.10 3.05 7.37
N LEU A 30 -13.08 2.26 6.94
CA LEU A 30 -14.42 2.28 7.51
C LEU A 30 -14.45 1.63 8.90
N VAL A 31 -13.75 0.51 9.09
CA VAL A 31 -13.79 -0.29 10.33
C VAL A 31 -12.76 0.17 11.36
N TRP A 32 -11.53 0.43 10.93
CA TRP A 32 -10.40 0.69 11.82
C TRP A 32 -10.59 1.89 12.76
N PRO A 33 -11.20 3.03 12.37
CA PRO A 33 -11.47 4.14 13.29
C PRO A 33 -12.34 3.74 14.48
N TRP A 34 -13.34 2.87 14.28
CA TRP A 34 -14.16 2.35 15.37
C TRP A 34 -13.36 1.46 16.30
N VAL A 35 -12.52 0.58 15.74
CA VAL A 35 -11.61 -0.26 16.53
C VAL A 35 -10.68 0.62 17.38
N VAL A 36 -10.07 1.64 16.79
CA VAL A 36 -9.23 2.62 17.51
C VAL A 36 -10.01 3.39 18.58
N ARG A 37 -11.28 3.72 18.33
CA ARG A 37 -12.13 4.46 19.26
C ARG A 37 -12.54 3.67 20.50
N TYR A 38 -12.67 2.35 20.38
CA TYR A 38 -13.20 1.48 21.44
C TYR A 38 -12.17 0.54 22.06
N CYS A 39 -10.96 0.40 21.49
CA CYS A 39 -9.90 -0.46 22.03
C CYS A 39 -8.75 0.36 22.65
N SER A 40 -8.17 -0.19 23.71
CA SER A 40 -6.93 0.35 24.30
C SER A 40 -5.72 0.09 23.41
N ALA A 41 -4.63 0.82 23.61
CA ALA A 41 -3.39 0.62 22.85
C ALA A 41 -2.81 -0.81 22.94
N SER A 42 -3.01 -1.52 24.05
CA SER A 42 -2.61 -2.93 24.17
C SER A 42 -3.52 -3.87 23.39
N GLN A 43 -4.84 -3.60 23.33
CA GLN A 43 -5.77 -4.34 22.48
C GLN A 43 -5.47 -4.09 21.01
N LEU A 44 -5.24 -2.85 20.59
CA LEU A 44 -4.88 -2.52 19.21
C LEU A 44 -3.62 -3.23 18.73
N ARG A 45 -2.56 -3.25 19.57
CA ARG A 45 -1.33 -4.01 19.28
C ARG A 45 -1.61 -5.50 19.12
N ARG A 46 -2.41 -6.10 20.02
CA ARG A 46 -2.78 -7.52 19.93
C ARG A 46 -3.56 -7.81 18.65
N ILE A 47 -4.57 -7.00 18.31
CA ILE A 47 -5.35 -7.14 17.08
C ILE A 47 -4.44 -7.07 15.86
N ALA A 48 -3.57 -6.04 15.77
CA ALA A 48 -2.67 -5.88 14.65
C ALA A 48 -1.73 -7.08 14.49
N VAL A 49 -1.08 -7.53 15.57
CA VAL A 49 -0.19 -8.70 15.56
C VAL A 49 -0.97 -9.98 15.18
N SER A 50 -2.15 -10.19 15.75
CA SER A 50 -2.99 -11.35 15.41
C SER A 50 -3.35 -11.38 13.93
N VAL A 51 -3.75 -10.25 13.33
CA VAL A 51 -4.09 -10.19 11.90
C VAL A 51 -2.85 -10.39 11.02
N ILE A 52 -1.69 -9.80 11.38
CA ILE A 52 -0.43 -9.99 10.66
C ILE A 52 -0.04 -11.48 10.63
N CYS A 53 -0.14 -12.17 11.77
CA CYS A 53 0.20 -13.60 11.86
C CYS A 53 -0.85 -14.50 11.21
N LEU A 54 -2.14 -14.15 11.28
CA LEU A 54 -3.22 -14.97 10.75
C LEU A 54 -3.35 -14.90 9.23
N SER A 55 -3.02 -13.75 8.61
CA SER A 55 -3.12 -13.55 7.16
C SER A 55 -2.35 -14.59 6.32
N PRO A 56 -1.06 -14.91 6.57
CA PRO A 56 -0.36 -15.95 5.82
C PRO A 56 -0.93 -17.36 6.06
N VAL A 57 -1.44 -17.64 7.27
CA VAL A 57 -2.09 -18.92 7.59
C VAL A 57 -3.38 -19.08 6.79
N LEU A 58 -4.20 -18.03 6.73
CA LEU A 58 -5.40 -18.00 5.89
C LEU A 58 -5.08 -18.16 4.42
N ARG A 59 -4.04 -17.45 3.92
CA ARG A 59 -3.57 -17.60 2.53
C ARG A 59 -3.14 -19.03 2.23
N LEU A 60 -2.38 -19.66 3.12
CA LEU A 60 -1.95 -21.05 2.94
C LEU A 60 -3.15 -22.00 2.91
N PHE A 61 -4.08 -21.86 3.86
CA PHE A 61 -5.29 -22.66 3.92
C PHE A 61 -6.17 -22.52 2.67
N TRP A 62 -6.38 -21.29 2.19
CA TRP A 62 -7.18 -21.01 0.99
C TRP A 62 -6.48 -21.37 -0.31
N SER A 63 -5.15 -21.34 -0.33
CA SER A 63 -4.35 -21.84 -1.45
C SER A 63 -4.64 -23.32 -1.74
N PHE A 64 -4.87 -24.14 -0.72
CA PHE A 64 -5.25 -25.55 -0.88
C PHE A 64 -6.72 -25.77 -1.30
N ARG A 65 -7.55 -24.72 -1.27
CA ARG A 65 -8.98 -24.78 -1.56
C ARG A 65 -9.34 -24.10 -2.89
N ASN A 66 -8.35 -23.67 -3.67
CA ASN A 66 -8.52 -22.94 -4.93
C ASN A 66 -9.39 -21.67 -4.78
N VAL A 67 -9.33 -21.03 -3.61
CA VAL A 67 -9.96 -19.72 -3.38
C VAL A 67 -9.00 -18.63 -3.86
N ASP A 68 -9.52 -17.60 -4.52
CA ASP A 68 -8.69 -16.47 -4.94
C ASP A 68 -8.17 -15.69 -3.73
N ILE A 69 -6.89 -15.89 -3.42
CA ILE A 69 -6.15 -15.17 -2.37
C ILE A 69 -5.69 -13.78 -2.81
N TYR A 70 -5.73 -13.47 -4.11
CA TYR A 70 -5.18 -12.24 -4.65
C TYR A 70 -6.11 -11.05 -4.36
N THR A 71 -7.41 -11.18 -4.57
CA THR A 71 -8.38 -10.09 -4.34
C THR A 71 -9.07 -10.14 -2.98
N ASN A 72 -8.91 -11.24 -2.23
CA ASN A 72 -9.61 -11.42 -0.96
C ASN A 72 -9.12 -10.46 0.14
N SER A 73 -10.04 -9.68 0.72
CA SER A 73 -9.75 -8.70 1.76
C SER A 73 -8.97 -9.28 2.94
N PHE A 74 -9.37 -10.44 3.48
CA PHE A 74 -8.72 -11.03 4.66
C PHE A 74 -7.30 -11.51 4.38
N CYS A 75 -6.97 -11.82 3.13
CA CYS A 75 -5.62 -12.19 2.70
C CYS A 75 -4.71 -10.99 2.45
N ARG A 76 -5.16 -9.76 2.69
CA ARG A 76 -4.41 -8.53 2.37
C ARG A 76 -4.24 -7.57 3.54
N LEU A 77 -4.83 -7.90 4.70
CA LEU A 77 -4.82 -7.00 5.86
C LEU A 77 -3.46 -6.92 6.57
N ASP A 78 -2.54 -7.88 6.37
CA ASP A 78 -1.24 -7.88 7.05
C ASP A 78 -0.38 -6.65 6.71
N GLY A 79 -0.39 -6.18 5.47
CA GLY A 79 0.30 -4.94 5.09
C GLY A 79 -0.25 -3.70 5.81
N LEU A 80 -1.57 -3.54 5.81
CA LEU A 80 -2.27 -2.44 6.48
C LEU A 80 -2.05 -2.48 8.00
N MET A 81 -2.13 -3.67 8.60
CA MET A 81 -1.91 -3.87 10.02
C MET A 81 -0.45 -3.70 10.41
N ALA A 82 0.52 -4.04 9.55
CA ALA A 82 1.93 -3.75 9.79
C ALA A 82 2.18 -2.23 9.86
N GLY A 83 1.57 -1.46 8.95
CA GLY A 83 1.60 0.00 9.00
C GLY A 83 0.91 0.56 10.25
N ALA A 84 -0.26 0.03 10.62
CA ALA A 84 -0.97 0.43 11.83
C ALA A 84 -0.16 0.12 13.10
N LEU A 85 0.46 -1.06 13.18
CA LEU A 85 1.33 -1.46 14.27
C LEU A 85 2.55 -0.54 14.37
N LEU A 86 3.18 -0.21 13.24
CA LEU A 86 4.28 0.75 13.21
C LEU A 86 3.86 2.11 13.78
N ALA A 87 2.70 2.62 13.36
CA ALA A 87 2.17 3.88 13.88
C ALA A 87 1.88 3.84 15.38
N LEU A 88 1.37 2.72 15.91
CA LEU A 88 1.14 2.52 17.35
C LEU A 88 2.46 2.50 18.13
N LEU A 89 3.49 1.85 17.60
CA LEU A 89 4.81 1.79 18.22
C LEU A 89 5.48 3.17 18.26
N VAL A 90 5.45 3.89 17.14
CA VAL A 90 6.02 5.24 17.00
C VAL A 90 5.35 6.25 17.93
N ARG A 91 4.05 6.12 18.17
CA ARG A 91 3.27 7.02 19.05
C ARG A 91 3.31 6.64 20.53
N SER A 92 4.00 5.55 20.89
CA SER A 92 4.11 5.15 22.30
C SER A 92 5.06 6.06 23.08
N ALA A 93 4.78 6.30 24.36
CA ALA A 93 5.59 7.16 25.22
C ALA A 93 7.04 6.69 25.35
N ASP A 94 7.25 5.36 25.30
CA ASP A 94 8.57 4.73 25.41
C ASP A 94 9.27 4.54 24.05
N PHE A 95 8.80 5.21 22.99
CA PHE A 95 9.36 5.05 21.66
C PHE A 95 10.76 5.67 21.57
N VAL A 96 11.73 4.84 21.19
CA VAL A 96 13.10 5.27 20.92
C VAL A 96 13.39 5.08 19.42
N PRO A 97 13.52 6.18 18.65
CA PRO A 97 13.72 6.14 17.19
C PRO A 97 14.86 5.25 16.70
N SER A 98 16.01 5.28 17.38
CA SER A 98 17.20 4.55 16.97
C SER A 98 17.15 3.05 17.32
N ARG A 99 16.26 2.64 18.22
CA ARG A 99 16.26 1.30 18.83
C ARG A 99 16.09 0.17 17.83
N PHE A 100 15.28 0.37 16.78
CA PHE A 100 14.96 -0.69 15.82
C PHE A 100 15.61 -0.49 14.45
N VAL A 101 16.43 0.55 14.24
CA VAL A 101 17.00 0.86 12.91
C VAL A 101 17.80 -0.31 12.35
N ARG A 102 18.69 -0.91 13.15
CA ARG A 102 19.47 -2.09 12.73
C ARG A 102 18.57 -3.29 12.40
N ARG A 103 17.53 -3.54 13.20
CA ARG A 103 16.59 -4.65 12.99
C ARG A 103 15.76 -4.43 11.74
N ALA A 104 15.31 -3.20 11.48
CA ALA A 104 14.62 -2.83 10.26
C ALA A 104 15.54 -2.97 9.03
N GLY A 105 16.82 -2.61 9.15
CA GLY A 105 17.83 -2.85 8.10
C GLY A 105 17.96 -4.32 7.75
N ILE A 106 18.15 -5.19 8.74
CA ILE A 106 18.24 -6.64 8.55
C ILE A 106 16.92 -7.19 7.97
N ALA A 107 15.78 -6.77 8.52
CA ALA A 107 14.47 -7.20 8.04
C ALA A 107 14.26 -6.80 6.57
N PHE A 108 14.64 -5.59 6.18
CA PHE A 108 14.57 -5.13 4.78
C PHE A 108 15.48 -5.96 3.86
N LEU A 109 16.74 -6.16 4.26
CA LEU A 109 17.72 -6.92 3.48
C LEU A 109 17.32 -8.39 3.26
N ILE A 110 16.54 -8.98 4.17
CA ILE A 110 16.01 -10.35 4.03
C ILE A 110 14.69 -10.34 3.26
N ALA A 111 13.75 -9.48 3.67
CA ALA A 111 12.37 -9.53 3.18
C ALA A 111 12.23 -9.01 1.75
N ALA A 112 13.01 -8.02 1.32
CA ALA A 112 12.92 -7.49 -0.04
C ALA A 112 13.36 -8.54 -1.08
N PRO A 113 14.54 -9.17 -1.00
CA PRO A 113 14.90 -10.26 -1.90
C PRO A 113 13.94 -11.45 -1.82
N LEU A 114 13.48 -11.80 -0.60
CA LEU A 114 12.52 -12.87 -0.42
C LEU A 114 11.21 -12.60 -1.16
N ALA A 115 10.73 -11.35 -1.18
CA ALA A 115 9.55 -10.97 -1.95
C ALA A 115 9.75 -11.21 -3.46
N PHE A 116 10.90 -10.82 -4.02
CA PHE A 116 11.19 -11.08 -5.44
C PHE A 116 11.31 -12.57 -5.76
N VAL A 117 12.01 -13.32 -4.91
CA VAL A 117 12.17 -14.77 -5.08
C VAL A 117 10.82 -15.48 -5.00
N THR A 118 10.01 -15.16 -3.99
CA THR A 118 8.71 -15.80 -3.79
C THR A 118 7.70 -15.44 -4.89
N GLU A 119 7.77 -14.23 -5.44
CA GLU A 119 7.00 -13.86 -6.64
C GLU A 119 7.44 -14.68 -7.87
N ALA A 120 8.75 -14.82 -8.09
CA ALA A 120 9.31 -15.59 -9.20
C ALA A 120 8.92 -17.09 -9.14
N PHE A 121 8.76 -17.64 -7.94
CA PHE A 121 8.26 -19.00 -7.73
C PHE A 121 6.73 -19.10 -7.58
N HIS A 122 6.00 -18.00 -7.83
CA HIS A 122 4.54 -17.91 -7.66
C HIS A 122 4.02 -18.34 -6.29
N ALA A 123 4.83 -18.18 -5.24
CA ALA A 123 4.51 -18.48 -3.85
C ALA A 123 3.65 -17.37 -3.22
N ARG A 124 2.45 -17.15 -3.81
CA ARG A 124 1.51 -16.08 -3.44
C ARG A 124 1.10 -16.06 -1.97
N TRP A 125 1.18 -17.21 -1.29
CA TRP A 125 0.81 -17.31 0.12
C TRP A 125 1.76 -16.55 1.06
N ILE A 126 3.04 -16.42 0.68
CA ILE A 126 4.08 -15.76 1.49
C ILE A 126 4.54 -14.43 0.91
N VAL A 127 4.50 -14.25 -0.41
CA VAL A 127 5.04 -13.06 -1.09
C VAL A 127 4.48 -11.75 -0.49
N PHE A 128 3.19 -11.72 -0.18
CA PHE A 128 2.54 -10.54 0.38
C PHE A 128 3.02 -10.21 1.80
N SER A 129 3.33 -11.21 2.63
CA SER A 129 3.93 -10.98 3.94
C SER A 129 5.36 -10.48 3.83
N SER A 130 6.18 -11.05 2.94
CA SER A 130 7.54 -10.55 2.72
C SER A 130 7.53 -9.11 2.19
N THR A 131 6.62 -8.78 1.27
CA THR A 131 6.44 -7.40 0.79
C THR A 131 6.00 -6.48 1.92
N ALA A 132 5.03 -6.87 2.76
CA ALA A 132 4.61 -6.08 3.90
C ALA A 132 5.76 -5.79 4.88
N VAL A 133 6.58 -6.80 5.19
CA VAL A 133 7.77 -6.65 6.05
C VAL A 133 8.81 -5.74 5.39
N ALA A 134 9.07 -5.90 4.10
CA ALA A 134 9.99 -5.03 3.36
C ALA A 134 9.50 -3.57 3.36
N SER A 135 8.23 -3.33 3.06
CA SER A 135 7.63 -2.00 3.02
C SER A 135 7.66 -1.31 4.39
N VAL A 136 7.23 -1.98 5.46
CA VAL A 136 7.22 -1.37 6.81
C VAL A 136 8.64 -1.11 7.31
N SER A 137 9.60 -1.98 6.97
CA SER A 137 11.01 -1.79 7.30
C SER A 137 11.60 -0.61 6.55
N LEU A 138 11.31 -0.47 5.25
CA LEU A 138 11.76 0.65 4.44
C LEU A 138 11.19 1.98 4.94
N VAL A 139 9.90 2.01 5.30
CA VAL A 139 9.27 3.20 5.90
C VAL A 139 9.95 3.57 7.21
N TYR A 140 10.19 2.60 8.10
CA TYR A 140 10.88 2.86 9.36
C TYR A 140 12.30 3.39 9.15
N LEU A 141 13.05 2.80 8.21
CA LEU A 141 14.39 3.26 7.85
C LEU A 141 14.37 4.67 7.26
N ALA A 142 13.42 4.98 6.38
CA ALA A 142 13.27 6.33 5.82
C ALA A 142 12.98 7.39 6.90
N LEU A 143 12.23 7.03 7.95
CA LEU A 143 11.88 7.93 9.04
C LEU A 143 13.00 8.12 10.06
N TYR A 144 13.75 7.07 10.39
CA TYR A 144 14.61 7.05 11.58
C TYR A 144 16.08 6.70 11.34
N SER A 145 16.46 6.30 10.12
CA SER A 145 17.87 6.09 9.81
C SER A 145 18.62 7.41 9.70
N GLU A 146 19.80 7.46 10.32
CA GLU A 146 20.73 8.60 10.24
C GLU A 146 21.64 8.54 8.99
N GLU A 147 21.54 7.47 8.21
CA GLU A 147 22.31 7.27 6.99
C GLU A 147 21.99 8.33 5.93
N LYS A 148 22.97 9.20 5.64
CA LYS A 148 22.78 10.36 4.76
C LYS A 148 22.32 9.99 3.35
N TRP A 149 22.81 8.87 2.80
CA TRP A 149 22.44 8.42 1.46
C TRP A 149 20.97 7.99 1.41
N LEU A 150 20.48 7.31 2.45
CA LEU A 150 19.11 6.86 2.54
C LEU A 150 18.15 8.04 2.71
N GLN A 151 18.50 9.02 3.56
CA GLN A 151 17.74 10.25 3.70
C GLN A 151 17.69 11.05 2.39
N ARG A 152 18.81 11.12 1.66
CA ARG A 152 18.88 11.78 0.35
C ARG A 152 18.01 11.07 -0.69
N ALA A 153 17.98 9.73 -0.69
CA ALA A 153 17.11 8.95 -1.57
C ALA A 153 15.64 9.19 -1.22
N ALA A 154 15.25 9.02 0.05
CA ALA A 154 13.86 9.19 0.50
C ALA A 154 13.31 10.61 0.26
N ARG A 155 14.16 11.64 0.30
CA ARG A 155 13.80 13.04 0.07
C ARG A 155 14.05 13.51 -1.37
N ASN A 156 14.47 12.60 -2.27
CA ASN A 156 14.71 12.95 -3.66
C ASN A 156 13.41 13.46 -4.28
N ARG A 157 13.46 14.62 -4.95
CA ARG A 157 12.28 15.26 -5.56
C ARG A 157 11.55 14.33 -6.53
N PHE A 158 12.29 13.51 -7.29
CA PHE A 158 11.71 12.53 -8.19
C PHE A 158 10.93 11.46 -7.42
N ILE A 159 11.53 10.85 -6.39
CA ILE A 159 10.85 9.82 -5.57
C ILE A 159 9.62 10.40 -4.88
N VAL A 160 9.73 11.59 -4.30
CA VAL A 160 8.61 12.28 -3.65
C VAL A 160 7.49 12.59 -4.65
N TYR A 161 7.82 13.09 -5.84
CA TYR A 161 6.84 13.40 -6.86
C TYR A 161 6.17 12.14 -7.42
N THR A 162 6.93 11.08 -7.70
CA THR A 162 6.39 9.77 -8.09
C THR A 162 5.45 9.22 -7.02
N GLY A 163 5.83 9.34 -5.74
CA GLY A 163 4.95 8.99 -4.62
C GLY A 163 3.68 9.86 -4.56
N THR A 164 3.78 11.13 -4.94
CA THR A 164 2.65 12.07 -4.97
C THR A 164 1.61 11.67 -6.03
N ILE A 165 2.06 11.28 -7.22
CA ILE A 165 1.17 10.85 -8.31
C ILE A 165 0.88 9.34 -8.31
N SER A 166 1.38 8.61 -7.30
CA SER A 166 1.36 7.14 -7.28
C SER A 166 -0.04 6.55 -7.29
N TYR A 167 -1.01 7.24 -6.70
CA TYR A 167 -2.42 6.85 -6.75
C TYR A 167 -2.99 6.92 -8.17
N GLY A 168 -2.82 8.06 -8.86
CA GLY A 168 -3.19 8.20 -10.26
C GLY A 168 -2.45 7.21 -11.17
N LEU A 169 -1.17 6.96 -10.89
CA LEU A 169 -0.37 5.97 -11.62
C LEU A 169 -0.94 4.56 -11.44
N TYR A 170 -1.30 4.18 -10.23
CA TYR A 170 -1.93 2.90 -9.94
C TYR A 170 -3.30 2.74 -10.63
N LEU A 171 -4.12 3.77 -10.69
CA LEU A 171 -5.43 3.66 -11.34
C LEU A 171 -5.33 3.69 -12.87
N LEU A 172 -4.50 4.57 -13.42
CA LEU A 172 -4.51 4.87 -14.85
C LEU A 172 -3.56 3.99 -15.67
N HIS A 173 -2.61 3.28 -15.05
CA HIS A 173 -1.68 2.43 -15.80
C HIS A 173 -2.38 1.35 -16.62
N LYS A 174 -3.56 0.86 -16.20
CA LYS A 174 -4.28 -0.17 -16.96
C LYS A 174 -4.73 0.34 -18.34
N ILE A 175 -5.01 1.63 -18.50
CA ILE A 175 -5.53 2.20 -19.75
C ILE A 175 -4.52 2.08 -20.90
N PRO A 176 -3.27 2.56 -20.79
CA PRO A 176 -2.27 2.34 -21.84
C PRO A 176 -2.02 0.87 -22.15
N PHE A 177 -2.02 0.01 -21.13
CA PHE A 177 -1.76 -1.43 -21.30
C PHE A 177 -2.92 -2.13 -22.04
N ASP A 178 -4.17 -1.86 -21.67
CA ASP A 178 -5.35 -2.40 -22.36
C ASP A 178 -5.37 -1.96 -23.85
N ILE A 179 -4.98 -0.71 -24.13
CA ILE A 179 -4.86 -0.21 -25.51
C ILE A 179 -3.75 -0.96 -26.27
N ALA A 180 -2.58 -1.19 -25.65
CA ALA A 180 -1.51 -1.94 -26.28
C ALA A 180 -1.88 -3.40 -26.57
N ASP A 181 -2.65 -4.03 -25.68
CA ASP A 181 -3.15 -5.39 -25.88
C ASP A 181 -4.09 -5.48 -27.08
N VAL A 182 -5.03 -4.53 -27.22
CA VAL A 182 -5.94 -4.42 -28.38
C VAL A 182 -5.17 -4.18 -29.69
N LEU A 183 -4.07 -3.43 -29.63
CA LEU A 183 -3.22 -3.13 -30.79
C LEU A 183 -2.18 -4.21 -31.09
N HIS A 184 -2.13 -5.30 -30.30
CA HIS A 184 -1.11 -6.35 -30.40
C HIS A 184 0.33 -5.80 -30.38
N ALA A 185 0.55 -4.76 -29.55
CA ALA A 185 1.85 -4.13 -29.36
C ALA A 185 2.79 -4.95 -28.46
N ASP A 186 2.28 -6.04 -27.86
CA ASP A 186 3.02 -7.05 -27.10
C ASP A 186 4.20 -7.65 -27.90
N ARG A 187 4.03 -7.78 -29.22
CA ARG A 187 5.07 -8.24 -30.16
C ARG A 187 6.30 -7.33 -30.20
N TYR A 188 6.18 -6.08 -29.73
CA TYR A 188 7.25 -5.09 -29.67
C TYR A 188 7.54 -4.67 -28.23
N ALA A 189 7.46 -5.60 -27.26
CA ALA A 189 7.55 -5.33 -25.83
C ALA A 189 8.71 -4.39 -25.42
N ILE A 190 9.91 -4.52 -26.00
CA ILE A 190 11.07 -3.68 -25.69
C ILE A 190 10.81 -2.20 -26.03
N VAL A 191 10.10 -1.93 -27.13
CA VAL A 191 9.75 -0.58 -27.58
C VAL A 191 8.45 -0.10 -26.92
N ALA A 192 7.48 -0.99 -26.76
CA ALA A 192 6.19 -0.68 -26.15
C ALA A 192 6.32 -0.35 -24.65
N ALA A 193 7.13 -1.08 -23.89
CA ALA A 193 7.28 -0.90 -22.44
C ALA A 193 7.63 0.55 -22.02
N PRO A 194 8.67 1.20 -22.57
CA PRO A 194 8.97 2.59 -22.20
C PRO A 194 7.86 3.56 -22.62
N ILE A 195 7.18 3.32 -23.74
CA ILE A 195 6.05 4.14 -24.21
C ILE A 195 4.87 4.00 -23.24
N LEU A 196 4.52 2.77 -22.85
CA LEU A 196 3.45 2.46 -21.91
C LEU A 196 3.72 3.06 -20.53
N LEU A 197 4.96 2.95 -20.05
CA LEU A 197 5.39 3.57 -18.81
C LEU A 197 5.27 5.09 -18.88
N ALA A 198 5.75 5.70 -19.96
CA ALA A 198 5.67 7.15 -20.16
C ALA A 198 4.21 7.63 -20.28
N ALA A 199 3.35 6.89 -20.99
CA ALA A 199 1.94 7.19 -21.11
C ALA A 199 1.21 7.08 -19.76
N SER A 200 1.50 6.04 -18.97
CA SER A 200 0.94 5.86 -17.62
C SER A 200 1.37 6.99 -16.68
N TYR A 201 2.66 7.32 -16.69
CA TYR A 201 3.22 8.39 -15.87
C TYR A 201 2.69 9.77 -16.29
N GLY A 202 2.60 10.04 -17.60
CA GLY A 202 2.02 11.26 -18.14
C GLY A 202 0.54 11.41 -17.80
N GLY A 203 -0.24 10.33 -17.95
CA GLY A 203 -1.65 10.29 -17.56
C GLY A 203 -1.85 10.57 -16.06
N ALA A 204 -1.03 9.95 -15.20
CA ALA A 204 -1.03 10.21 -13.77
C ALA A 204 -0.66 11.66 -13.42
N ALA A 205 0.36 12.23 -14.07
CA ALA A 205 0.77 13.62 -13.87
C ALA A 205 -0.32 14.61 -14.31
N LEU A 206 -1.01 14.32 -15.42
CA LEU A 206 -2.15 15.10 -15.90
C LEU A 206 -3.33 15.00 -14.93
N SER A 207 -3.70 13.79 -14.49
CA SER A 207 -4.72 13.58 -13.45
C SER A 207 -4.40 14.37 -12.18
N TRP A 208 -3.16 14.31 -11.71
CA TRP A 208 -2.73 15.03 -10.53
C TRP A 208 -2.94 16.54 -10.66
N SER A 209 -2.51 17.12 -11.78
CA SER A 209 -2.57 18.58 -11.99
C SER A 209 -3.98 19.09 -12.29
N LEU A 210 -4.79 18.32 -13.00
CA LEU A 210 -6.13 18.72 -13.47
C LEU A 210 -7.27 18.33 -12.52
N LEU A 211 -7.12 17.25 -11.76
CA LEU A 211 -8.17 16.70 -10.91
C LEU A 211 -7.75 16.70 -9.44
N GLU A 212 -6.74 15.91 -9.09
CA GLU A 212 -6.43 15.61 -7.68
C GLU A 212 -5.99 16.86 -6.91
N GLN A 213 -5.06 17.64 -7.46
CA GLN A 213 -4.57 18.84 -6.81
C GLN A 213 -5.67 19.90 -6.60
N PRO A 214 -6.55 20.20 -7.58
CA PRO A 214 -7.74 21.02 -7.35
C PRO A 214 -8.63 20.52 -6.22
N PHE A 215 -9.03 19.24 -6.21
CA PHE A 215 -9.90 18.69 -5.16
C PHE A 215 -9.26 18.74 -3.77
N LEU A 216 -7.94 18.47 -3.67
CA LEU A 216 -7.20 18.61 -2.41
C LEU A 216 -7.15 20.07 -1.92
N ARG A 217 -7.10 21.05 -2.81
CA ARG A 217 -7.19 22.48 -2.44
C ARG A 217 -8.59 22.84 -1.92
N LEU A 218 -9.65 22.20 -2.43
CA LEU A 218 -11.01 22.39 -1.91
C LEU A 218 -11.16 21.79 -0.51
N LYS A 219 -10.55 20.62 -0.24
CA LYS A 219 -10.58 19.99 1.10
C LYS A 219 -10.12 20.93 2.21
N ARG A 220 -9.06 21.73 1.97
CA ARG A 220 -8.55 22.71 2.95
C ARG A 220 -9.60 23.73 3.41
N ARG A 221 -10.69 23.94 2.64
CA ARG A 221 -11.79 24.83 3.02
C ARG A 221 -12.77 24.21 4.03
N PHE A 222 -12.75 22.89 4.18
CA PHE A 222 -13.63 22.12 5.06
C PHE A 222 -12.89 21.47 6.23
N GLU A 223 -11.58 21.68 6.36
CA GLU A 223 -10.82 21.22 7.51
C GLU A 223 -11.27 21.96 8.77
N SER A 224 -11.77 21.21 9.76
CA SER A 224 -12.14 21.73 11.07
C SER A 224 -10.90 22.35 11.72
N LYS A 225 -10.99 23.60 12.18
CA LYS A 225 -9.89 24.23 12.94
C LYS A 225 -9.51 23.29 14.11
N PRO A 226 -8.22 22.98 14.31
CA PRO A 226 -7.83 22.15 15.43
C PRO A 226 -8.24 22.85 16.73
N LEU A 227 -8.95 22.13 17.61
CA LEU A 227 -9.33 22.59 18.94
C LEU A 227 -8.07 22.73 19.81
N VAL A 228 -7.30 23.80 19.63
CA VAL A 228 -6.12 24.15 20.45
C VAL A 228 -6.49 25.20 21.52
N ALA A 229 -7.74 25.21 21.99
CA ALA A 229 -8.19 26.19 22.97
C ALA A 229 -9.14 25.58 24.01
N MET A 230 -8.65 24.68 24.89
CA MET A 230 -9.39 24.39 26.14
C MET A 230 -8.59 23.74 27.29
N TYR A 231 -7.26 23.84 27.33
CA TYR A 231 -6.47 23.39 28.51
C TYR A 231 -5.34 24.37 28.86
N ARG A 232 -5.69 25.64 29.00
CA ARG A 232 -4.90 26.61 29.78
C ARG A 232 -5.88 27.45 30.60
N GLY A 233 -6.17 26.97 31.80
CA GLY A 233 -6.88 27.63 32.88
C GLY A 233 -6.36 27.04 34.17
#